data_AF-A0A496Q089-F1
#
_entry.id   AF-A0A496Q089-F1
#
_cell.length_a   1.000
_cell.length_b   1.000
_cell.length_c   1.000
_cell.angle_alpha   90.00
_cell.angle_beta   90.00
_cell.angle_gamma   90.00
#
_symmetry.space_group_name_H-M   'P 1'
#
loop_
_entity.id
_entity.type
_entity.pdbx_description
1 polymer ?
#
loop_
_entity_poly.entity_id
_entity_poly.type
_entity_poly.pdbx_seq_one_letter_code
_entity_poly.pdbx_strand_id
1 'polypeptide(L)'
;MAGLGRGAGNCLLELLLGFLHNPKYKLRPVLECIQDHIEPLRAELGWGFDVPYMLTGLYSRHPRSAMAHNAGENRGKHVLFYDRVLEDQ
;
A
#
# COMPACT_ATOMS: atom_id res chain seq x y z
N MET A 1 7.00 4.26 -7.38
CA MET A 1 7.28 5.48 -6.57
C MET A 1 6.19 5.62 -5.53
N ALA A 2 6.47 6.17 -4.35
CA ALA A 2 5.52 6.22 -3.23
C ALA A 2 4.89 4.87 -2.86
N GLY A 3 5.62 3.77 -3.10
CA GLY A 3 5.13 2.41 -2.86
C GLY A 3 3.91 2.02 -3.70
N LEU A 4 3.53 2.80 -4.72
CA LEU A 4 2.34 2.50 -5.53
C LEU A 4 2.47 1.11 -6.17
N GLY A 5 1.43 0.31 -6.00
CA GLY A 5 1.29 -1.04 -6.53
C GLY A 5 0.00 -1.66 -6.02
N ARG A 6 -0.61 -2.56 -6.82
CA ARG A 6 -1.84 -3.25 -6.44
C ARG A 6 -1.66 -4.01 -5.12
N GLY A 7 -2.70 -4.05 -4.29
CA GLY A 7 -2.60 -4.63 -2.96
C GLY A 7 -1.88 -3.69 -2.00
N ALA A 8 -1.01 -4.24 -1.14
CA ALA A 8 -0.21 -3.50 -0.16
C ALA A 8 0.79 -2.51 -0.78
N GLY A 9 1.04 -2.60 -2.08
CA GLY A 9 2.07 -1.83 -2.77
C GLY A 9 3.44 -2.48 -2.75
N ASN A 10 4.45 -1.67 -3.05
CA ASN A 10 5.85 -2.07 -3.17
C ASN A 10 6.73 -1.29 -2.18
N CYS A 11 8.01 -1.67 -2.11
CA CYS A 11 9.01 -0.86 -1.45
C CYS A 11 9.06 0.57 -2.06
N LEU A 12 9.10 1.57 -1.19
CA LEU A 12 9.07 2.97 -1.54
C LEU A 12 10.45 3.39 -2.08
N LEU A 13 10.50 3.81 -3.35
CA LEU A 13 11.76 4.18 -4.02
C LEU A 13 12.45 5.35 -3.31
N GLU A 14 11.67 6.33 -2.85
CA GLU A 14 12.15 7.50 -2.14
C GLU A 14 12.76 7.17 -0.78
N LEU A 15 12.29 6.12 -0.09
CA LEU A 15 12.93 5.63 1.13
C LEU A 15 14.31 5.05 0.82
N LEU A 16 14.40 4.23 -0.24
CA LEU A 16 15.68 3.67 -0.69
C LEU A 16 16.66 4.77 -1.09
N LEU A 17 16.22 5.76 -1.88
CA LEU A 17 17.06 6.86 -2.31
C LEU A 17 17.52 7.75 -1.15
N GLY A 18 16.64 8.03 -0.18
CA GLY A 18 16.99 8.75 1.04
C GLY A 18 18.03 8.00 1.89
N PHE A 19 17.91 6.68 1.99
CA PHE A 19 18.86 5.84 2.73
C PHE A 19 20.24 5.76 2.08
N LEU A 20 20.31 5.65 0.75
CA LEU A 20 21.57 5.43 0.03
C LEU A 20 22.54 6.64 0.11
N HIS A 21 22.07 7.83 0.50
CA HIS A 21 22.86 9.07 0.57
C HIS A 21 23.76 9.32 -0.65
N ASN A 22 23.35 8.85 -1.82
CA ASN A 22 24.17 8.85 -3.03
C ASN A 22 23.96 10.16 -3.80
N PRO A 23 24.99 11.03 -3.95
CA PRO A 23 24.82 12.34 -4.56
C PRO A 23 24.46 12.29 -6.05
N LYS A 24 24.59 11.13 -6.71
CA LYS A 24 24.15 10.91 -8.09
C LYS A 24 22.63 10.99 -8.24
N TYR A 25 21.88 10.60 -7.21
CA TYR A 25 20.43 10.56 -7.25
C TYR A 25 19.84 11.72 -6.45
N LYS A 26 19.04 12.56 -7.12
CA LYS A 26 18.40 13.71 -6.48
C LYS A 26 17.02 13.30 -5.98
N LEU A 27 16.74 13.54 -4.70
CA LEU A 27 15.45 13.22 -4.10
C LEU A 27 14.32 14.14 -4.59
N ARG A 28 14.59 15.45 -4.73
CA ARG A 28 13.60 16.47 -5.16
C ARG A 28 12.76 16.05 -6.39
N PRO A 29 13.34 15.68 -7.56
CA PRO A 29 12.54 15.31 -8.73
C PRO A 29 11.69 14.04 -8.51
N VAL A 30 12.09 13.14 -7.61
CA VAL A 30 11.28 11.97 -7.26
C VAL A 30 10.07 12.40 -6.44
N LEU A 31 10.24 13.33 -5.49
CA LEU A 31 9.13 13.88 -4.71
C LEU A 31 8.15 14.68 -5.59
N GLU A 32 8.66 15.44 -6.56
CA GLU A 32 7.86 16.18 -7.55
C GLU A 32 7.02 15.21 -8.40
N CYS A 33 7.63 14.12 -8.90
CA CYS A 33 6.89 13.07 -9.62
C CYS A 33 5.83 12.38 -8.74
N ILE A 34 6.13 12.16 -7.45
CA ILE A 34 5.16 11.61 -6.50
C ILE A 34 3.95 12.53 -6.38
N GLN A 35 4.17 13.82 -6.15
CA GLN A 35 3.12 14.82 -6.01
C GLN A 35 2.25 14.92 -7.26
N ASP A 36 2.86 15.08 -8.42
CA ASP A 36 2.14 15.48 -9.64
C ASP A 36 1.53 14.29 -10.40
N HIS A 37 2.04 13.07 -10.18
CA HIS A 37 1.60 11.89 -10.92
C HIS A 37 1.16 10.72 -10.04
N ILE A 38 1.83 10.46 -8.91
CA ILE A 38 1.57 9.24 -8.14
C ILE A 38 0.42 9.40 -7.15
N GLU A 39 0.33 10.52 -6.43
CA GLU A 39 -0.78 10.76 -5.50
C GLU A 39 -2.15 10.87 -6.20
N PRO A 40 -2.27 11.52 -7.39
CA PRO A 40 -3.50 11.44 -8.17
C PRO A 40 -3.89 10.00 -8.54
N LEU A 41 -2.93 9.19 -9.01
CA LEU A 41 -3.18 7.78 -9.31
C LEU A 41 -3.57 6.97 -8.07
N ARG A 42 -2.98 7.27 -6.91
CA ARG A 42 -3.33 6.61 -5.65
C ARG A 42 -4.78 6.91 -5.26
N ALA A 43 -5.21 8.15 -5.41
CA ALA A 43 -6.58 8.57 -5.11
C ALA A 43 -7.60 7.86 -6.02
N GLU A 44 -7.27 7.68 -7.31
CA GLU A 44 -8.10 6.97 -8.27
C GLU A 44 -8.13 5.45 -8.05
N LEU A 45 -6.95 4.84 -7.89
CA LEU A 45 -6.80 3.38 -7.88
C LEU A 45 -7.02 2.76 -6.50
N GLY A 46 -6.81 3.52 -5.42
CA GLY A 46 -6.84 3.02 -4.04
C GLY A 46 -5.74 1.99 -3.74
N TRP A 47 -4.65 2.02 -4.50
CA TRP A 47 -3.53 1.09 -4.37
C TRP A 47 -2.51 1.55 -3.33
N GLY A 48 -1.87 0.59 -2.65
CA GLY A 48 -0.87 0.84 -1.63
C GLY A 48 -1.30 0.31 -0.27
N PHE A 49 -0.50 0.64 0.75
CA PHE A 49 -0.67 0.11 2.08
C PHE A 49 -2.07 0.37 2.63
N ASP A 50 -2.67 -0.68 3.19
CA ASP A 50 -3.91 -0.61 3.93
C ASP A 50 -3.92 -1.73 4.98
N VAL A 51 -4.64 -1.54 6.09
CA VAL A 51 -4.66 -2.48 7.22
C VAL A 51 -5.13 -3.87 6.80
N PRO A 52 -6.13 -4.06 5.92
CA PRO A 52 -6.51 -5.40 5.46
C PRO A 52 -5.38 -6.13 4.73
N TYR A 53 -4.56 -5.41 3.95
CA TYR A 53 -3.40 -6.03 3.30
C TYR A 53 -2.33 -6.43 4.32
N MET A 54 -2.06 -5.58 5.31
CA MET A 54 -1.19 -5.92 6.44
C MET A 54 -1.68 -7.19 7.15
N LEU A 55 -2.97 -7.29 7.46
CA LEU A 55 -3.57 -8.45 8.12
C LEU A 55 -3.43 -9.72 7.28
N THR A 56 -3.73 -9.67 5.98
CA THR A 56 -3.51 -10.84 5.11
C THR A 56 -2.05 -11.25 5.05
N GLY A 57 -1.11 -10.30 5.07
CA GLY A 57 0.33 -10.58 5.10
C GLY A 57 0.76 -11.26 6.40
N LEU A 58 0.36 -10.72 7.55
CA LEU A 58 0.67 -11.28 8.88
C LEU A 58 0.21 -12.74 9.02
N TYR A 59 -0.95 -13.06 8.47
CA TYR A 59 -1.53 -14.41 8.54
C TYR A 59 -1.26 -15.26 7.29
N SER A 60 -0.30 -14.87 6.43
CA SER A 60 0.10 -15.61 5.22
C SER A 60 -1.08 -15.98 4.29
N ARG A 61 -2.06 -15.09 4.19
CA ARG A 61 -3.23 -15.23 3.33
C ARG A 61 -3.02 -14.52 1.99
N HIS A 62 -3.61 -15.07 0.94
CA HIS A 62 -3.65 -14.40 -0.35
C HIS A 62 -4.39 -13.05 -0.20
N PRO A 63 -3.91 -11.95 -0.80
CA PRO A 63 -4.50 -10.60 -0.62
C PRO A 63 -5.92 -10.44 -1.19
N ARG A 64 -6.54 -11.49 -1.73
CA ARG A 64 -7.84 -11.41 -2.42
C ARG A 64 -8.97 -11.03 -1.46
N SER A 65 -8.94 -11.57 -0.23
CA SER A 65 -9.91 -11.23 0.81
C SER A 65 -9.80 -9.76 1.23
N ALA A 66 -8.58 -9.24 1.37
CA ALA A 66 -8.34 -7.83 1.64
C ALA A 66 -8.84 -6.93 0.49
N MET A 67 -8.58 -7.33 -0.76
CA MET A 67 -9.08 -6.60 -1.94
C MET A 67 -10.61 -6.56 -1.96
N ALA A 68 -11.27 -7.69 -1.69
CA ALA A 68 -12.72 -7.77 -1.64
C ALA A 68 -13.30 -6.92 -0.48
N HIS A 69 -12.66 -6.94 0.68
CA HIS A 69 -13.05 -6.11 1.81
C HIS A 69 -12.96 -4.61 1.47
N ASN A 70 -11.86 -4.20 0.83
CA ASN A 70 -11.63 -2.81 0.44
C ASN A 70 -12.54 -2.32 -0.68
N ALA A 71 -13.01 -3.21 -1.56
CA ALA A 71 -13.98 -2.89 -2.61
C ALA A 71 -15.43 -2.88 -2.10
N GLY A 72 -15.69 -3.40 -0.90
CA GLY A 72 -17.04 -3.52 -0.33
C GLY A 72 -17.44 -2.38 0.59
N GLU A 73 -18.68 -2.45 1.09
CA GLU A 73 -19.29 -1.43 1.97
C GLU A 73 -18.65 -1.35 3.36
N ASN A 74 -17.88 -2.37 3.74
CA ASN A 74 -17.22 -2.44 5.05
C ASN A 74 -15.79 -1.90 5.02
N ARG A 75 -15.35 -1.23 3.94
CA ARG A 75 -14.02 -0.61 3.86
C ARG A 75 -13.75 0.23 5.12
N GLY A 76 -12.56 0.07 5.70
CA GLY A 76 -12.16 0.75 6.94
C GLY A 76 -12.61 0.06 8.23
N LYS A 77 -13.48 -0.97 8.18
CA LYS A 77 -13.84 -1.77 9.35
C LYS A 77 -12.79 -2.85 9.63
N HIS A 78 -11.61 -2.41 10.05
CA HIS A 78 -10.44 -3.27 10.21
C HIS A 78 -10.62 -4.39 11.24
N VAL A 79 -11.30 -4.11 12.37
CA VAL A 79 -11.58 -5.12 13.40
C VAL A 79 -12.48 -6.24 12.84
N LEU A 80 -13.54 -5.86 12.11
CA LEU A 80 -14.41 -6.84 11.45
C LEU A 80 -13.63 -7.72 10.44
N PHE A 81 -12.68 -7.15 9.71
CA PHE A 81 -11.84 -7.93 8.80
C PHE A 81 -10.88 -8.84 9.56
N TYR A 82 -10.29 -8.35 10.66
CA TYR A 82 -9.43 -9.13 11.54
C TYR A 82 -10.15 -10.38 12.06
N ASP A 83 -11.36 -10.22 12.61
CA ASP A 83 -12.16 -11.32 13.16
C ASP A 83 -12.41 -12.39 12.08
N ARG A 84 -12.76 -11.99 10.86
CA ARG A 84 -12.94 -12.92 9.73
C ARG A 84 -11.66 -13.66 9.34
N VAL A 85 -10.52 -12.97 9.31
CA VAL A 85 -9.22 -13.60 9.00
C VAL A 85 -8.85 -14.65 10.05
N LEU A 86 -9.29 -14.47 11.30
CA LEU A 86 -9.12 -15.45 12.37
C LEU A 86 -10.11 -16.62 12.26
N GLU A 87 -11.36 -16.38 11.87
CA GLU A 87 -12.36 -17.44 11.66
C GLU A 87 -11.98 -18.38 10.51
N ASP A 88 -11.32 -17.87 9.47
CA ASP A 88 -10.85 -18.63 8.30
C ASP A 88 -9.55 -19.46 8.58
N GLN A 89 -9.04 -19.47 9.82
CA GLN A 89 -7.84 -20.23 10.26
C GLN A 89 -8.06 -21.75 10.33
#